data_AF-A0A2D5C8W2-F1
#
_entry.id   AF-A0A2D5C8W2-F1
#
_cell.length_a   1.000
_cell.length_b   1.000
_cell.length_c   1.000
_cell.angle_alpha   90.00
_cell.angle_beta   90.00
_cell.angle_gamma   90.00
#
_symmetry.space_group_name_H-M   'P 1'
#
loop_
_entity.id
_entity.type
_entity.pdbx_description
1 polymer ?
#
loop_
_entity_poly.entity_id
_entity_poly.type
_entity_poly.pdbx_seq_one_letter_code
_entity_poly.pdbx_strand_id
1 'polypeptide(L)'
;MKQPISWYSNIDFNLELSNQWRRKLDIDITFLFGENDAAVKLNDKMINRLKLSGTNVSIKEVKNADHWLPLTHKESVIAEII
;
A
#
# COMPACT_ATOMS: atom_id res chain seq x y z
N MET A 1 -2.73 25.58 -4.91
CA MET A 1 -2.21 24.28 -4.43
C MET A 1 -2.40 24.20 -2.91
N LYS A 2 -3.46 23.56 -2.40
CA LYS A 2 -3.65 23.24 -0.97
C LYS A 2 -3.98 21.75 -0.73
N GLN A 3 -4.18 20.99 -1.80
CA GLN A 3 -4.84 19.69 -1.74
C GLN A 3 -4.00 18.55 -1.12
N PRO A 4 -2.67 18.44 -1.35
CA PRO A 4 -1.89 17.36 -0.75
C PRO A 4 -1.83 17.50 0.77
N ILE A 5 -1.58 18.72 1.26
CA ILE A 5 -1.53 19.00 2.70
C ILE A 5 -2.88 18.72 3.35
N SER A 6 -4.00 19.11 2.72
CA SER A 6 -5.32 18.84 3.29
C SER A 6 -5.63 17.35 3.44
N TRP A 7 -5.10 16.47 2.58
CA TRP A 7 -5.25 15.02 2.78
C TRP A 7 -4.56 14.56 4.06
N TYR A 8 -3.30 14.95 4.27
CA TYR A 8 -2.55 14.61 5.48
C TYR A 8 -3.15 15.26 6.74
N SER A 9 -3.65 16.50 6.64
CA SER A 9 -4.28 17.21 7.75
C SER A 9 -5.57 16.56 8.26
N ASN A 10 -6.17 15.64 7.49
CA ASN A 10 -7.41 14.96 7.85
C ASN A 10 -7.22 13.48 8.23
N ILE A 11 -5.99 12.98 8.39
CA ILE A 11 -5.73 11.56 8.69
C ILE A 11 -6.48 11.10 9.94
N ASP A 12 -6.44 11.87 11.04
CA ASP A 12 -7.08 11.47 12.30
C ASP A 12 -8.60 11.42 12.17
N PHE A 13 -9.19 12.42 11.52
CA PHE A 13 -10.63 12.46 11.24
C PHE A 13 -11.06 11.30 10.34
N ASN A 14 -10.27 10.99 9.30
CA ASN A 14 -10.54 9.85 8.43
C ASN A 14 -10.42 8.51 9.16
N LEU A 15 -9.49 8.39 10.13
CA LEU A 15 -9.37 7.19 10.97
C LEU A 15 -10.58 6.98 11.87
N GLU A 16 -11.12 8.05 12.47
CA GLU A 16 -12.34 8.01 13.28
C GLU A 16 -13.54 7.61 12.42
N LEU A 17 -13.76 8.33 11.32
CA LEU A 17 -14.88 8.11 10.42
C LEU A 17 -14.87 6.69 9.83
N SER A 18 -13.68 6.22 9.42
CA SER A 18 -13.53 4.92 8.77
C SER A 18 -13.66 3.71 9.70
N ASN A 19 -13.62 3.93 11.02
CA ASN A 19 -13.59 2.85 12.01
C ASN A 19 -14.80 1.91 11.92
N GLN A 20 -15.97 2.44 11.55
CA GLN A 20 -17.21 1.66 11.40
C GLN A 20 -17.16 0.61 10.26
N TRP A 21 -16.24 0.75 9.30
CA TRP A 21 -16.07 -0.18 8.18
C TRP A 21 -14.87 -1.11 8.36
N ARG A 22 -14.22 -1.13 9.54
CA ARG A 22 -13.12 -2.07 9.79
C ARG A 22 -13.63 -3.50 9.68
N ARG A 23 -13.11 -4.21 8.67
CA ARG A 23 -13.39 -5.61 8.42
C ARG A 23 -12.22 -6.24 7.70
N LYS A 24 -12.16 -7.57 7.74
CA LYS A 24 -11.28 -8.33 6.85
C LYS A 24 -11.85 -8.26 5.44
N LEU A 25 -11.02 -7.94 4.46
CA LEU A 25 -11.40 -7.89 3.06
C LEU A 25 -11.26 -9.28 2.43
N ASP A 26 -12.33 -9.75 1.81
CA ASP A 26 -12.35 -11.02 1.08
C ASP A 26 -12.20 -10.77 -0.41
N ILE A 27 -11.06 -10.18 -0.77
CA ILE A 27 -10.65 -9.92 -2.15
C ILE A 27 -9.18 -10.31 -2.29
N ASP A 28 -8.80 -10.72 -3.50
CA ASP A 28 -7.41 -11.00 -3.83
C ASP A 28 -6.63 -9.70 -3.96
N ILE A 29 -5.52 -9.58 -3.23
CA ILE A 29 -4.70 -8.36 -3.17
C ILE A 29 -3.25 -8.72 -3.42
N THR A 30 -2.62 -8.01 -4.36
CA THR A 30 -1.16 -7.93 -4.48
C THR A 30 -0.71 -6.55 -4.03
N PHE A 31 0.04 -6.49 -2.93
CA PHE A 31 0.73 -5.29 -2.48
C PHE A 31 2.14 -5.26 -3.07
N LEU A 32 2.34 -4.48 -4.14
CA LEU A 32 3.60 -4.31 -4.85
C LEU A 32 4.28 -3.01 -4.39
N PHE A 33 5.56 -3.07 -4.02
CA PHE A 33 6.33 -1.90 -3.57
C PHE A 33 7.81 -1.99 -3.98
N GLY A 34 8.50 -0.84 -4.03
CA GLY A 34 9.92 -0.78 -4.34
C GLY A 34 10.79 -0.93 -3.10
N GLU A 35 11.90 -1.65 -3.21
CA GLU A 35 12.87 -1.87 -2.13
C GLU A 35 13.38 -0.57 -1.49
N ASN A 36 13.53 0.49 -2.29
CA ASN A 36 14.05 1.79 -1.87
C ASN A 36 12.96 2.84 -1.63
N ASP A 37 11.68 2.49 -1.71
CA ASP A 37 10.58 3.44 -1.53
C ASP A 37 10.56 4.00 -0.10
N ALA A 38 10.91 5.28 0.04
CA ALA A 38 10.98 5.96 1.33
C ALA A 38 9.61 6.08 2.04
N ALA A 39 8.50 6.00 1.28
CA ALA A 39 7.14 5.99 1.82
C ALA A 39 6.72 4.60 2.33
N VAL A 40 7.36 3.52 1.84
CA VAL A 40 7.02 2.14 2.17
C VAL A 40 8.19 1.47 2.90
N LYS A 41 8.28 1.73 4.20
CA LYS A 41 9.23 1.04 5.09
C LYS A 41 8.59 -0.17 5.75
N LEU A 42 8.30 -1.20 4.95
CA LEU A 42 7.67 -2.41 5.47
C LEU A 42 8.54 -3.06 6.55
N ASN A 43 7.92 -3.29 7.70
CA ASN A 43 8.46 -4.10 8.78
C ASN A 43 7.47 -5.24 9.10
N ASP A 44 7.89 -6.19 9.93
CA ASP A 44 7.07 -7.36 10.28
C ASP A 44 5.69 -6.97 10.83
N LYS A 45 5.61 -5.87 11.60
CA LYS A 45 4.33 -5.36 12.13
C LYS A 45 3.39 -4.92 11.00
N MET A 46 3.91 -4.23 9.99
CA MET A 46 3.11 -3.81 8.82
C MET A 46 2.70 -5.00 7.96
N ILE A 47 3.62 -5.94 7.71
CA ILE A 47 3.35 -7.17 6.97
C ILE A 47 2.24 -7.97 7.65
N ASN A 48 2.33 -8.16 8.96
CA ASN A 48 1.30 -8.86 9.73
C ASN A 48 -0.04 -8.13 9.66
N ARG A 49 -0.05 -6.80 9.76
CA ARG A 49 -1.27 -6.00 9.62
C ARG A 49 -1.92 -6.16 8.24
N LEU A 50 -1.14 -6.15 7.17
CA LEU A 50 -1.64 -6.37 5.80
C LEU A 50 -2.28 -7.76 5.67
N LYS A 51 -1.58 -8.81 6.12
CA LYS A 51 -2.09 -10.19 6.10
C LYS A 51 -3.33 -10.40 6.96
N LEU A 52 -3.47 -9.67 8.07
CA LEU A 52 -4.67 -9.72 8.91
C LEU A 52 -5.86 -8.96 8.29
N SER A 53 -5.58 -7.97 7.44
CA SER A 53 -6.62 -7.11 6.84
C SER A 53 -7.31 -7.75 5.64
N GLY A 54 -6.76 -8.82 5.06
CA GLY A 54 -7.34 -9.51 3.90
C GLY A 54 -7.24 -11.04 3.98
N THR A 55 -8.06 -11.74 3.20
CA THR A 55 -8.03 -13.22 3.14
C THR A 55 -6.90 -13.75 2.26
N ASN A 56 -6.65 -13.09 1.13
CA ASN A 56 -5.63 -13.50 0.16
C ASN A 56 -4.74 -12.31 -0.21
N VAL A 57 -3.71 -12.07 0.61
CA VAL A 57 -2.79 -10.93 0.45
C VAL A 57 -1.39 -11.43 0.09
N SER A 58 -0.98 -11.16 -1.15
CA SER A 58 0.38 -11.32 -1.64
C SER A 58 1.14 -10.01 -1.45
N ILE A 59 2.39 -10.09 -1.01
CA ILE A 59 3.28 -8.93 -0.83
C ILE A 59 4.51 -9.17 -1.69
N LYS A 60 4.80 -8.25 -2.61
CA LYS A 60 5.89 -8.37 -3.58
C LYS A 60 6.76 -7.13 -3.57
N GLU A 61 8.06 -7.35 -3.44
CA GLU A 61 9.07 -6.29 -3.46
C GLU A 61 9.77 -6.27 -4.83
N VAL A 62 9.90 -5.08 -5.41
CA VAL A 62 10.68 -4.85 -6.63
C VAL A 62 12.06 -4.33 -6.24
N LYS A 63 13.09 -5.11 -6.56
CA LYS A 63 14.49 -4.79 -6.25
C LYS A 63 14.97 -3.55 -6.99
N ASN A 64 15.84 -2.76 -6.35
CA ASN A 64 16.41 -1.52 -6.87
C ASN A 64 15.38 -0.47 -7.33
N ALA A 65 14.15 -0.55 -6.82
CA ALA A 65 13.07 0.33 -7.23
C ALA A 65 12.65 1.29 -6.11
N ASP A 66 12.32 2.53 -6.47
CA ASP A 66 11.80 3.57 -5.57
C ASP A 66 10.26 3.67 -5.73
N HIS A 67 9.68 4.74 -5.18
CA HIS A 67 8.25 5.01 -5.11
C HIS A 67 7.51 4.97 -6.46
N TRP A 68 8.17 5.40 -7.54
CA TRP A 68 7.53 5.58 -8.84
C TRP A 68 7.61 4.32 -9.70
N LEU A 69 7.17 3.17 -9.18
CA LEU A 69 7.18 1.89 -9.89
C LEU A 69 6.54 1.95 -11.29
N PRO A 70 5.36 2.57 -11.50
CA PRO A 70 4.75 2.59 -12.83
C PRO A 70 5.58 3.33 -13.89
N LEU A 71 6.49 4.22 -13.47
CA LEU A 71 7.37 4.97 -14.36
C LEU A 71 8.74 4.29 -14.54
N THR A 72 9.27 3.69 -13.47
CA THR A 72 10.66 3.19 -13.43
C THR A 72 10.77 1.68 -13.67
N HIS A 73 9.72 0.92 -13.36
CA HIS A 73 9.67 -0.54 -13.40
C HIS A 73 8.32 -1.00 -13.97
N LYS A 74 7.91 -0.39 -15.08
CA LYS A 74 6.60 -0.57 -15.71
C LYS A 74 6.29 -2.04 -16.00
N GLU A 75 7.28 -2.79 -16.51
CA GLU A 75 7.13 -4.21 -16.85
C GLU A 75 6.82 -5.04 -15.61
N SER A 76 7.48 -4.76 -14.48
CA SER A 76 7.20 -5.42 -13.20
C SER A 76 5.79 -5.11 -12.70
N VAL A 77 5.30 -3.89 -12.90
CA VAL A 77 3.92 -3.52 -12.56
C VAL A 77 2.91 -4.24 -13.46
N ILE A 78 3.15 -4.28 -14.77
CA ILE A 78 2.25 -4.92 -15.75
C ILE A 78 2.13 -6.42 -15.48
N ALA A 79 3.24 -7.10 -15.15
CA ALA A 79 3.25 -8.53 -14.84
C ALA A 79 2.40 -8.92 -13.62
N GLU A 80 2.01 -7.96 -12.78
CA GLU A 80 1.17 -8.19 -11.59
C GLU A 80 -0.30 -7.82 -11.81
N ILE A 81 -0.62 -7.13 -12.91
CA ILE A 81 -1.98 -6.67 -13.25
C ILE A 81 -2.64 -7.60 -14.28
N ILE A 82 -1.85 -8.21 -15.17
CA ILE A 82 -2.30 -9.08 -16.27
C ILE A 82 -2.23 -10.54 -15.84
#